data_AF-Q13XW2-F1
#
_entry.id   AF-Q13XW2-F1
#
_cell.length_a   1.000
_cell.length_b   1.000
_cell.length_c   1.000
_cell.angle_alpha   90.00
_cell.angle_beta   90.00
_cell.angle_gamma   90.00
#
_symmetry.space_group_name_H-M   'P 1'
#
loop_
_entity.id
_entity.type
_entity.pdbx_description
1 polymer ?
#
loop_
_entity_poly.entity_id
_entity_poly.type
_entity_poly.pdbx_seq_one_letter_code
_entity_poly.pdbx_strand_id
1 'polypeptide(L)'
;MIQLICRDEQYQDVGRGVRNVCEERIMYQKIVVALDGSESSRWALYEALQFAQLTQARLHAVYVVHPWCASRYAGYFNPDQLRDVLREDGRLALDEARRAMAERGVPGDTEIEETESAADDIPHCLARCVQRQGAGLVVMGTQGRHGIGRLLQGSVAETFLRGAHVPVLLVRCPRDQDEIPEGL
;
A
#
# COMPACT_ATOMS: atom_id res chain seq x y z
N MET A 1 15.59 -20.99 21.23
CA MET A 1 15.16 -20.76 22.62
C MET A 1 13.67 -20.38 22.67
N ILE A 2 12.80 -21.19 22.06
CA ILE A 2 11.32 -21.07 22.16
C ILE A 2 10.72 -22.40 22.68
N GLN A 3 11.57 -23.40 22.90
CA GLN A 3 11.17 -24.77 23.18
C GLN A 3 10.97 -25.07 24.68
N LEU A 4 10.95 -24.06 25.56
CA LEU A 4 10.92 -24.28 27.01
C LEU A 4 9.62 -23.91 27.73
N ILE A 5 8.57 -23.46 27.02
CA ILE A 5 7.32 -23.02 27.68
C ILE A 5 6.27 -24.15 27.80
N CYS A 6 6.47 -25.30 27.15
CA CYS A 6 5.42 -26.35 27.08
C CYS A 6 5.69 -27.60 27.96
N ARG A 7 6.25 -27.46 29.16
CA ARG A 7 6.36 -28.57 30.12
C ARG A 7 5.54 -28.30 31.37
N ASP A 8 4.23 -28.34 31.23
CA ASP A 8 3.33 -28.67 32.34
C ASP A 8 2.37 -29.78 31.87
N GLU A 9 2.45 -30.94 32.53
CA GLU A 9 1.75 -32.19 32.19
C GLU A 9 0.23 -32.18 32.43
N GLN A 10 -0.37 -31.00 32.71
CA GLN A 10 -1.80 -30.88 32.98
C GLN A 10 -2.65 -30.42 31.79
N TYR A 11 -2.07 -30.29 30.59
CA TYR A 11 -2.78 -29.75 29.42
C TYR A 11 -2.81 -30.74 28.24
N GLN A 12 -3.20 -31.99 28.49
CA GLN A 12 -3.29 -33.02 27.43
C GLN A 12 -4.62 -33.05 26.65
N ASP A 13 -5.61 -32.21 26.97
CA ASP A 13 -6.96 -32.29 26.34
C ASP A 13 -7.34 -31.12 25.42
N VAL A 14 -6.38 -30.36 24.89
CA VAL A 14 -6.65 -29.21 23.98
C VAL A 14 -6.12 -29.43 22.56
N GLY A 15 -5.84 -30.69 22.22
CA GLY A 15 -5.13 -31.12 21.00
C GLY A 15 -5.84 -30.95 19.66
N ARG A 16 -7.05 -30.37 19.60
CA ARG A 16 -7.81 -30.19 18.34
C ARG A 16 -8.01 -28.74 17.91
N GLY A 17 -7.92 -27.77 18.82
CA GLY A 17 -8.16 -26.33 18.52
C GLY A 17 -6.91 -25.53 18.17
N VAL A 18 -5.73 -25.95 18.64
CA VAL A 18 -4.49 -25.16 18.52
C VAL A 18 -3.80 -25.34 17.16
N ARG A 19 -4.16 -26.37 16.38
CA ARG A 19 -3.60 -26.57 15.03
C ARG A 19 -4.07 -25.50 14.03
N ASN A 20 -5.29 -24.99 14.19
CA ASN A 20 -5.89 -24.02 13.27
C ASN A 20 -5.29 -22.61 13.38
N VAL A 21 -4.80 -22.21 14.56
CA VAL A 21 -4.22 -20.88 14.76
C VAL A 21 -2.86 -20.74 14.06
N CYS A 22 -2.13 -21.85 13.90
CA CYS A 22 -0.88 -21.86 13.14
C CYS A 22 -1.09 -21.88 11.62
N GLU A 23 -2.27 -22.31 11.14
CA GLU A 23 -2.71 -22.21 9.74
C GLU A 23 -3.25 -20.81 9.40
N GLU A 24 -3.75 -20.06 10.40
CA GLU A 24 -4.12 -18.63 10.33
C GLU A 24 -2.92 -17.66 10.22
N ARG A 25 -1.70 -18.15 9.99
CA ARG A 25 -0.46 -17.35 9.80
C ARG A 25 -0.44 -16.46 8.56
N ILE A 26 -1.51 -16.37 7.76
CA ILE A 26 -1.48 -15.82 6.39
C ILE A 26 -2.41 -14.61 6.18
N MET A 27 -2.82 -13.87 7.21
CA MET A 27 -3.68 -12.70 6.95
C MET A 27 -2.91 -11.48 6.41
N TYR A 28 -1.64 -11.28 6.79
CA TYR A 28 -0.86 -10.08 6.44
C TYR A 28 0.56 -10.35 5.93
N GLN A 29 0.83 -11.55 5.39
CA GLN A 29 2.17 -11.93 4.91
C GLN A 29 2.62 -11.13 3.68
N LYS A 30 1.68 -10.51 2.96
CA LYS A 30 1.96 -9.65 1.82
C LYS A 30 1.14 -8.37 1.89
N ILE A 31 1.84 -7.25 1.90
CA ILE A 31 1.28 -5.91 2.05
C ILE A 31 1.49 -5.19 0.72
N VAL A 32 0.43 -4.58 0.18
CA VAL A 32 0.54 -3.65 -0.93
C VAL A 32 0.48 -2.23 -0.39
N VAL A 33 1.43 -1.38 -0.76
CA VAL A 33 1.37 0.05 -0.47
C VAL A 33 1.22 0.83 -1.77
N ALA A 34 0.18 1.66 -1.86
CA ALA A 34 -0.08 2.49 -3.02
C ALA A 34 0.65 3.84 -2.89
N LEU A 35 1.44 4.17 -3.90
CA LEU A 35 2.23 5.39 -3.98
C LEU A 35 1.72 6.29 -5.11
N ASP A 36 1.69 7.59 -4.85
CA ASP A 36 1.34 8.63 -5.84
C ASP A 36 2.37 9.77 -5.87
N GLY A 37 3.50 9.62 -5.14
CA GLY A 37 4.54 10.63 -5.00
C GLY A 37 4.22 11.74 -3.98
N SER A 38 2.99 11.78 -3.44
CA SER A 38 2.60 12.74 -2.41
C SER A 38 3.24 12.42 -1.05
N GLU A 39 3.33 13.42 -0.18
CA GLU A 39 3.73 13.24 1.23
C GLU A 39 2.85 12.22 1.93
N SER A 40 1.54 12.24 1.68
CA SER A 40 0.62 11.30 2.31
C SER A 40 0.92 9.84 1.92
N SER A 41 1.37 9.60 0.68
CA SER A 41 1.78 8.27 0.25
C SER A 41 3.15 7.86 0.80
N ARG A 42 4.07 8.81 1.02
CA ARG A 42 5.33 8.56 1.73
C ARG A 42 5.11 8.17 3.19
N TRP A 43 4.16 8.81 3.88
CA TRP A 43 3.72 8.37 5.21
C TRP A 43 3.09 6.98 5.18
N ALA A 44 2.32 6.66 4.13
CA ALA A 44 1.78 5.32 3.94
C ALA A 44 2.88 4.26 3.78
N LEU A 45 3.93 4.58 3.02
CA LEU A 45 5.13 3.74 2.90
C LEU A 45 5.81 3.54 4.26
N TYR A 46 6.01 4.61 5.02
CA TYR A 46 6.62 4.54 6.35
C TYR A 46 5.87 3.58 7.29
N GLU A 47 4.55 3.72 7.40
CA GLU A 47 3.71 2.82 8.20
C GLU A 47 3.69 1.39 7.66
N ALA A 48 3.67 1.22 6.33
CA ALA A 48 3.71 -0.10 5.71
C ALA A 48 5.03 -0.83 6.02
N LEU A 49 6.16 -0.11 6.04
CA LEU A 49 7.47 -0.65 6.41
C LEU A 49 7.50 -1.08 7.88
N GLN A 50 7.00 -0.25 8.80
CA GLN A 50 6.89 -0.61 10.21
C GLN A 50 6.03 -1.86 10.39
N PHE A 51 4.86 -1.90 9.73
CA PHE A 51 3.96 -3.04 9.81
C PHE A 51 4.61 -4.31 9.23
N ALA A 52 5.33 -4.20 8.11
CA ALA A 52 6.05 -5.29 7.49
C ALA A 52 7.15 -5.85 8.41
N GLN A 53 7.91 -5.00 9.11
CA GLN A 53 8.92 -5.45 10.08
C GLN A 53 8.29 -6.19 11.26
N LEU A 54 7.19 -5.66 11.82
CA LEU A 54 6.50 -6.28 12.96
C LEU A 54 5.86 -7.63 12.61
N THR A 55 5.39 -7.78 11.38
CA THR A 55 4.67 -8.98 10.91
C THR A 55 5.55 -9.94 10.10
N GLN A 56 6.81 -9.56 9.85
CA GLN A 56 7.72 -10.24 8.92
C GLN A 56 7.13 -10.42 7.52
N ALA A 57 6.29 -9.48 7.10
CA ALA A 57 5.62 -9.52 5.81
C ALA A 57 6.52 -9.04 4.67
N ARG A 58 6.16 -9.43 3.45
CA ARG A 58 6.74 -8.91 2.22
C ARG A 58 5.95 -7.67 1.77
N LEU A 59 6.66 -6.60 1.42
CA LEU A 59 6.05 -5.36 0.93
C LEU A 59 6.09 -5.30 -0.60
N HIS A 60 4.98 -4.89 -1.21
CA HIS A 60 4.87 -4.61 -2.63
C HIS A 60 4.45 -3.15 -2.80
N ALA A 61 5.35 -2.30 -3.27
CA ALA A 61 5.03 -0.90 -3.53
C ALA A 61 4.55 -0.74 -4.98
N VAL A 62 3.39 -0.14 -5.16
CA VAL A 62 2.78 0.06 -6.48
C VAL A 62 2.52 1.53 -6.75
N TYR A 63 2.86 1.97 -7.95
CA TYR A 63 2.48 3.28 -8.47
C TYR A 63 1.55 3.07 -9.66
N VAL A 64 0.40 3.75 -9.69
CA VAL A 64 -0.58 3.62 -10.77
C VAL A 64 -0.50 4.83 -11.71
N VAL A 65 -0.11 4.59 -12.96
CA VAL A 65 -0.11 5.60 -14.02
C VAL A 65 -1.49 5.64 -14.67
N HIS A 66 -2.16 6.79 -14.56
CA HIS A 66 -3.44 7.05 -15.20
C HIS A 66 -3.32 8.18 -16.24
N PRO A 67 -2.83 7.87 -17.47
CA PRO A 67 -2.54 8.90 -18.48
C PRO A 67 -3.81 9.51 -19.09
N TRP A 68 -4.98 8.96 -18.75
CA TRP A 68 -6.27 9.41 -19.25
C TRP A 68 -6.90 10.51 -18.38
N CYS A 69 -6.27 10.91 -17.26
CA CYS A 69 -6.81 11.93 -16.36
C CYS A 69 -7.09 13.27 -17.06
N ALA A 70 -6.28 13.62 -18.06
CA ALA A 70 -6.41 14.84 -18.86
C ALA A 70 -7.33 14.69 -20.07
N SER A 71 -7.81 13.48 -20.38
CA SER A 71 -8.65 13.22 -21.57
C SER A 71 -9.99 13.96 -21.55
N ARG A 72 -10.50 14.29 -20.34
CA ARG A 72 -11.71 15.12 -20.17
C ARG A 72 -11.48 16.59 -20.52
N TYR A 73 -10.23 17.06 -20.52
CA TYR A 73 -9.83 18.40 -20.93
C TYR A 73 -9.39 18.36 -22.41
N ALA A 74 -10.40 18.20 -23.26
CA ALA A 74 -10.37 18.26 -24.73
C ALA A 74 -9.06 18.77 -25.38
N GLY A 75 -8.21 17.84 -25.83
CA GLY A 75 -7.26 18.07 -26.92
C GLY A 75 -5.90 18.72 -26.59
N TYR A 76 -5.64 19.12 -25.34
CA TYR A 76 -4.37 19.80 -25.01
C TYR A 76 -3.22 18.85 -24.63
N PHE A 77 -3.51 17.63 -24.20
CA PHE A 77 -2.50 16.68 -23.75
C PHE A 77 -2.54 15.40 -24.56
N ASN A 78 -1.40 15.02 -25.13
CA ASN A 78 -1.19 13.70 -25.71
C ASN A 78 -1.05 12.69 -24.55
N PRO A 79 -1.92 11.66 -24.44
CA PRO A 79 -1.81 10.63 -23.40
C PRO A 79 -0.44 9.94 -23.37
N ASP A 80 0.23 9.82 -24.52
CA ASP A 80 1.54 9.19 -24.61
C ASP A 80 2.62 10.02 -23.90
N GLN A 81 2.61 11.34 -24.10
CA GLN A 81 3.54 12.25 -23.41
C GLN A 81 3.27 12.29 -21.90
N LEU A 82 2.00 12.33 -21.52
CA LEU A 82 1.63 12.32 -20.10
C LEU A 82 2.00 11.00 -19.43
N ARG A 83 1.84 9.88 -20.13
CA ARG A 83 2.26 8.56 -19.64
C ARG A 83 3.75 8.51 -19.35
N ASP A 84 4.60 9.06 -20.22
CA ASP A 84 6.05 9.04 -20.01
C ASP A 84 6.45 9.90 -18.80
N VAL A 85 5.84 11.07 -18.62
CA VAL A 85 6.06 11.91 -17.43
C VAL A 85 5.62 11.19 -16.15
N LEU A 86 4.41 10.64 -16.12
CA LEU A 86 3.88 9.93 -14.95
C LEU A 86 4.67 8.65 -14.63
N ARG A 87 5.22 7.97 -15.65
CA ARG A 87 6.12 6.84 -15.45
C ARG A 87 7.41 7.27 -14.77
N GLU A 88 7.98 8.41 -15.17
CA GLU A 88 9.19 8.92 -14.53
C GLU A 88 8.94 9.30 -13.07
N ASP A 89 7.83 10.00 -12.79
CA ASP A 89 7.41 10.31 -11.42
C ASP A 89 7.22 9.01 -10.59
N GLY A 90 6.58 8.01 -11.19
CA GLY A 90 6.40 6.70 -10.59
C GLY A 90 7.72 5.99 -10.31
N ARG A 91 8.71 6.05 -11.22
CA ARG A 91 10.04 5.48 -11.01
C ARG A 91 10.73 6.12 -9.80
N LEU A 92 10.67 7.45 -9.68
CA LEU A 92 11.27 8.17 -8.55
C LEU A 92 10.66 7.72 -7.21
N ALA A 93 9.32 7.67 -7.13
CA ALA A 93 8.61 7.23 -5.93
C ALA A 93 8.92 5.76 -5.57
N LEU A 94 8.99 4.88 -6.59
CA LEU A 94 9.30 3.46 -6.37
C LEU A 94 10.77 3.22 -6.02
N ASP A 95 11.70 4.03 -6.53
CA ASP A 95 13.12 3.95 -6.15
C ASP A 95 13.37 4.43 -4.72
N GLU A 96 12.60 5.40 -4.23
CA GLU A 96 12.55 5.74 -2.80
C GLU A 96 12.05 4.54 -1.98
N ALA A 97 10.92 3.95 -2.35
CA ALA A 97 10.38 2.77 -1.66
C ALA A 97 11.34 1.58 -1.65
N ARG A 98 12.01 1.31 -2.77
CA ARG A 98 13.00 0.23 -2.89
C ARG A 98 14.20 0.46 -1.97
N ARG A 99 14.71 1.69 -1.87
CA ARG A 99 15.78 2.05 -0.93
C ARG A 99 15.32 1.86 0.51
N ALA A 100 14.15 2.38 0.85
CA ALA A 100 13.59 2.28 2.18
C ALA A 100 13.36 0.84 2.66
N MET A 101 12.92 -0.04 1.76
CA MET A 101 12.81 -1.48 2.02
C MET A 101 14.18 -2.10 2.30
N ALA A 102 15.19 -1.79 1.47
CA ALA A 102 16.53 -2.33 1.61
C ALA A 102 17.21 -1.89 2.92
N GLU A 103 17.09 -0.61 3.27
CA GLU A 103 17.67 -0.05 4.49
C GLU A 103 17.06 -0.65 5.77
N ARG A 104 15.76 -0.99 5.73
CA ARG A 104 15.03 -1.60 6.84
C ARG A 104 15.04 -3.13 6.85
N GLY A 105 15.69 -3.76 5.87
CA GLY A 105 15.71 -5.21 5.71
C GLY A 105 14.32 -5.83 5.45
N VAL A 106 13.40 -5.06 4.89
CA VAL A 106 12.05 -5.53 4.53
C VAL A 106 12.12 -6.19 3.16
N PRO A 107 11.76 -7.48 3.00
CA PRO A 107 11.72 -8.10 1.70
C PRO A 107 10.58 -7.49 0.87
N GLY A 108 10.84 -7.19 -0.39
CA GLY A 108 9.81 -6.61 -1.23
C GLY A 108 10.22 -6.35 -2.66
N ASP A 109 9.29 -5.79 -3.41
CA ASP A 109 9.43 -5.44 -4.82
C ASP A 109 8.55 -4.24 -5.16
N THR A 110 8.79 -3.65 -6.32
CA THR A 110 8.12 -2.44 -6.78
C THR A 110 7.55 -2.65 -8.18
N GLU A 111 6.41 -2.03 -8.47
CA GLU A 111 5.73 -2.19 -9.76
C GLU A 111 5.02 -0.90 -10.18
N ILE A 112 5.11 -0.60 -11.48
CA ILE A 112 4.25 0.39 -12.12
C ILE A 112 3.07 -0.35 -12.74
N GLU A 113 1.87 0.05 -12.37
CA GLU A 113 0.62 -0.40 -12.96
C GLU A 113 0.03 0.72 -13.81
N GLU A 114 -0.68 0.37 -14.89
CA GLU A 114 -1.25 1.37 -15.80
C GLU A 114 -2.70 1.09 -16.08
N THR A 115 -3.52 2.13 -16.06
CA THR A 115 -4.93 2.00 -16.44
C THR A 115 -5.05 1.77 -17.94
N GLU A 116 -5.91 0.82 -18.33
CA GLU A 116 -6.01 0.32 -19.71
C GLU A 116 -6.76 1.28 -20.64
N SER A 117 -7.63 2.14 -20.10
CA SER A 117 -8.44 3.08 -20.87
C SER A 117 -8.92 4.26 -20.02
N ALA A 118 -9.55 5.25 -20.64
CA ALA A 118 -10.18 6.37 -19.93
C ALA A 118 -11.35 5.96 -19.01
N ALA A 119 -11.92 4.76 -19.21
CA ALA A 119 -12.97 4.21 -18.36
C ALA A 119 -12.42 3.40 -17.17
N ASP A 120 -11.12 3.06 -17.19
CA ASP A 120 -10.44 2.34 -16.12
C ASP A 120 -9.78 3.35 -15.17
N ASP A 121 -10.18 3.32 -13.91
CA ASP A 121 -9.70 4.28 -12.90
C ASP A 121 -8.61 3.68 -12.00
N ILE A 122 -7.96 4.55 -11.23
CA ILE A 122 -6.86 4.17 -10.33
C ILE A 122 -7.32 3.11 -9.30
N PRO A 123 -8.46 3.26 -8.59
CA PRO A 123 -8.96 2.24 -7.67
C PRO A 123 -9.12 0.84 -8.30
N HIS A 124 -9.71 0.74 -9.49
CA HIS A 124 -9.92 -0.56 -10.15
C HIS A 124 -8.60 -1.17 -10.60
N CYS A 125 -7.68 -0.37 -11.16
CA CYS A 125 -6.34 -0.81 -11.52
C CYS A 125 -5.56 -1.31 -10.29
N LEU A 126 -5.59 -0.56 -9.18
CA LEU A 126 -4.99 -0.97 -7.91
C LEU A 126 -5.62 -2.27 -7.38
N ALA A 127 -6.95 -2.43 -7.48
CA ALA A 127 -7.62 -3.65 -7.03
C ALA A 127 -7.17 -4.88 -7.81
N ARG A 128 -6.97 -4.76 -9.14
CA ARG A 128 -6.41 -5.84 -9.97
C ARG A 128 -4.99 -6.21 -9.52
N CYS A 129 -4.14 -5.21 -9.25
CA CYS A 129 -2.81 -5.42 -8.71
C CYS A 129 -2.86 -6.17 -7.36
N VAL A 130 -3.67 -5.68 -6.41
CA VAL A 130 -3.86 -6.29 -5.09
C VAL A 130 -4.28 -7.75 -5.18
N GLN A 131 -5.22 -8.06 -6.07
CA GLN A 131 -5.66 -9.43 -6.32
C GLN A 131 -4.57 -10.29 -6.95
N ARG A 132 -3.88 -9.79 -7.99
CA ARG A 132 -2.77 -10.50 -8.67
C ARG A 132 -1.62 -10.79 -7.72
N GLN A 133 -1.32 -9.84 -6.83
CA GLN A 133 -0.28 -9.98 -5.82
C GLN A 133 -0.71 -10.90 -4.68
N GLY A 134 -2.00 -11.19 -4.49
CA GLY A 134 -2.50 -11.98 -3.36
C GLY A 134 -2.25 -11.28 -2.02
N ALA A 135 -2.39 -9.95 -2.00
CA ALA A 135 -2.11 -9.16 -0.81
C ALA A 135 -3.18 -9.37 0.26
N GLY A 136 -2.76 -9.40 1.53
CA GLY A 136 -3.64 -9.50 2.69
C GLY A 136 -3.93 -8.16 3.36
N LEU A 137 -3.21 -7.10 2.97
CA LEU A 137 -3.39 -5.73 3.45
C LEU A 137 -3.03 -4.74 2.35
N VAL A 138 -3.81 -3.67 2.24
CA VAL A 138 -3.48 -2.50 1.42
C VAL A 138 -3.26 -1.30 2.31
N VAL A 139 -2.17 -0.57 2.09
CA VAL A 139 -1.84 0.67 2.81
C VAL A 139 -1.92 1.84 1.84
N MET A 140 -2.66 2.89 2.21
CA MET A 140 -2.83 4.09 1.39
C MET A 140 -2.71 5.37 2.22
N GLY A 141 -2.16 6.40 1.60
CA GLY A 141 -2.13 7.75 2.16
C GLY A 141 -3.49 8.44 2.07
N THR A 142 -3.80 9.30 3.04
CA THR A 142 -4.97 10.18 3.02
C THR A 142 -4.61 11.56 3.56
N GLN A 143 -5.20 12.60 2.98
CA GLN A 143 -5.09 13.96 3.50
C GLN A 143 -6.10 14.20 4.64
N GLY A 144 -5.67 14.90 5.69
CA GLY A 144 -6.45 15.14 6.92
C GLY A 144 -7.59 16.17 6.78
N ARG A 145 -8.69 15.93 7.49
CA ARG A 145 -9.96 16.68 7.45
C ARG A 145 -9.95 18.02 8.22
N HIS A 146 -9.23 19.06 7.76
CA HIS A 146 -9.55 20.45 8.15
C HIS A 146 -9.20 21.50 7.08
N GLY A 147 -9.00 21.10 5.82
CA GLY A 147 -9.08 22.03 4.68
C GLY A 147 -10.53 22.10 4.21
N ILE A 148 -11.04 23.31 4.00
CA ILE A 148 -12.40 23.60 3.56
C ILE A 148 -12.79 22.69 2.39
N GLY A 149 -13.79 21.84 2.58
CA GLY A 149 -14.35 21.00 1.51
C GLY A 149 -14.05 19.52 1.68
N ARG A 150 -15.12 18.75 1.78
CA ARG A 150 -15.21 17.29 1.90
C ARG A 150 -14.67 16.52 0.67
N LEU A 151 -13.76 17.08 -0.14
CA LEU A 151 -13.71 16.76 -1.57
C LEU A 151 -12.35 16.57 -2.27
N LEU A 152 -11.17 16.86 -1.72
CA LEU A 152 -10.02 17.11 -2.62
C LEU A 152 -8.84 16.12 -2.68
N GLN A 153 -8.73 15.08 -1.84
CA GLN A 153 -7.78 13.97 -2.11
C GLN A 153 -8.13 12.70 -1.30
N GLY A 154 -9.42 12.45 -1.13
CA GLY A 154 -9.95 11.21 -0.54
C GLY A 154 -10.63 10.31 -1.56
N SER A 155 -10.76 10.72 -2.82
CA SER A 155 -11.59 10.03 -3.82
C SER A 155 -11.04 8.66 -4.21
N VAL A 156 -9.73 8.53 -4.45
CA VAL A 156 -9.11 7.23 -4.80
C VAL A 156 -9.22 6.27 -3.62
N ALA A 157 -8.78 6.70 -2.43
CA ALA A 157 -8.84 5.88 -1.23
C ALA A 157 -10.29 5.51 -0.85
N GLU A 158 -11.23 6.45 -0.91
CA GLU A 158 -12.65 6.21 -0.64
C GLU A 158 -13.29 5.26 -1.67
N THR A 159 -13.00 5.45 -2.96
CA THR A 159 -13.52 4.58 -4.02
C THR A 159 -12.95 3.17 -3.88
N PHE A 160 -11.65 3.05 -3.61
CA PHE A 160 -11.00 1.77 -3.35
C PHE A 160 -11.61 1.08 -2.13
N LEU A 161 -11.75 1.78 -1.00
CA LEU A 161 -12.34 1.25 0.24
C LEU A 161 -13.75 0.67 0.03
N ARG A 162 -14.58 1.30 -0.81
CA ARG A 162 -15.93 0.82 -1.10
C ARG A 162 -15.95 -0.53 -1.83
N GLY A 163 -14.91 -0.83 -2.60
CA GLY A 163 -14.77 -2.07 -3.37
C GLY A 163 -13.71 -3.03 -2.82
N ALA A 164 -13.03 -2.71 -1.71
CA ALA A 164 -11.90 -3.47 -1.22
C ALA A 164 -12.34 -4.86 -0.70
N HIS A 165 -11.68 -5.90 -1.20
CA HIS A 165 -11.88 -7.29 -0.75
C HIS A 165 -10.89 -7.71 0.33
N VAL A 166 -9.99 -6.82 0.73
CA VAL A 166 -8.95 -7.04 1.74
C VAL A 166 -8.93 -5.87 2.73
N PRO A 167 -8.44 -6.07 3.96
CA PRO A 167 -8.23 -4.99 4.91
C PRO A 167 -7.44 -3.82 4.30
N VAL A 168 -7.82 -2.60 4.69
CA VAL A 168 -7.19 -1.36 4.20
C VAL A 168 -6.76 -0.50 5.38
N LEU A 169 -5.48 -0.16 5.45
CA LEU A 169 -4.90 0.78 6.38
C LEU A 169 -4.79 2.15 5.73
N LEU A 170 -5.55 3.13 6.24
CA LEU A 170 -5.46 4.52 5.81
C LEU A 170 -4.53 5.29 6.73
N VAL A 171 -3.47 5.80 6.17
CA VAL A 171 -2.45 6.57 6.89
C VAL A 171 -2.72 8.05 6.67
N ARG A 172 -2.64 8.82 7.76
CA ARG A 172 -2.82 10.28 7.72
C ARG A 172 -1.45 10.93 7.78
N CYS A 173 -1.21 11.90 6.91
CA CYS A 173 -0.06 12.80 7.04
C CYS A 173 -0.29 13.73 8.26
N PRO A 174 0.60 13.73 9.28
CA PRO A 174 0.62 14.76 10.31
C PRO A 174 0.90 16.14 9.68
N ARG A 175 0.35 17.23 10.23
CA ARG A 175 0.57 18.60 9.70
C ARG A 175 1.70 19.37 10.38
N ASP A 176 2.13 18.94 11.57
CA ASP A 176 3.15 19.65 12.37
C ASP A 176 4.50 18.93 12.33
N GLN A 177 4.62 17.89 11.50
CA GLN A 177 5.86 17.21 11.16
C GLN A 177 6.00 17.33 9.64
N ASP A 178 6.56 18.46 9.20
CA ASP A 178 7.00 18.66 7.80
C ASP A 178 8.15 17.70 7.43
N GLU A 179 8.62 16.90 8.38
CA GLU A 179 9.65 15.90 8.22
C GLU A 179 9.04 14.51 8.41
N ILE A 180 9.22 13.66 7.39
CA ILE A 180 9.00 12.22 7.54
C ILE A 180 10.03 11.74 8.58
N PRO A 181 9.65 10.91 9.57
CA PRO A 181 10.55 10.44 10.61
C PRO A 181 11.86 9.96 9.99
N GLU A 182 12.98 10.46 10.53
CA GLU A 182 14.31 10.21 9.98
C GLU A 182 14.52 8.71 9.69
N GLY A 183 15.11 8.43 8.52
CA GLY A 183 15.53 7.10 8.11
C GLY A 183 14.65 6.41 7.07
N LEU A 184 13.93 7.16 6.22
CA LEU A 184 13.28 6.64 5.02
C LEU A 184 14.29 5.99 4.07
#